data_AF-A0A925U1C7-F1
#
_entry.id   AF-A0A925U1C7-F1
#
_cell.length_a   1.000
_cell.length_b   1.000
_cell.length_c   1.000
_cell.angle_alpha   90.00
_cell.angle_beta   90.00
_cell.angle_gamma   90.00
#
_symmetry.space_group_name_H-M   'P 1'
#
loop_
_entity.id
_entity.type
_entity.pdbx_description
1 polymer ?
#
loop_
_entity_poly.entity_id
_entity_poly.type
_entity_poly.pdbx_seq_one_letter_code
_entity_poly.pdbx_strand_id
1 'polypeptide(L)' 'MKSILLAAFALASLTITASAMDCEKEYRVRLDKMMAKPGVPSSDVIATTRYMLQGYDACMKGDTKTASEFFEKAGKSGG' A
#
# COMPACT_ATOMS: atom_id res chain seq x y z
N MET A 1 -21.98 -36.60 35.54
CA MET A 1 -20.64 -36.54 34.92
C MET A 1 -20.75 -37.20 33.55
N LYS A 2 -20.51 -36.60 32.38
CA LYS A 2 -19.75 -35.42 31.96
C LYS A 2 -20.45 -34.87 30.70
N SER A 3 -20.66 -33.57 30.66
CA SER A 3 -21.17 -32.83 29.50
C SER A 3 -20.22 -33.01 28.31
N ILE A 4 -20.74 -33.43 27.17
CA ILE A 4 -20.00 -33.45 25.90
C ILE A 4 -19.97 -32.00 25.39
N LEU A 5 -18.94 -31.27 25.80
CA LEU A 5 -18.58 -29.99 25.23
C LEU A 5 -18.09 -30.24 23.80
N LEU A 6 -18.97 -30.01 22.82
CA LEU A 6 -18.58 -29.79 21.44
C LEU A 6 -17.72 -28.53 21.41
N ALA A 7 -16.40 -28.73 21.41
CA ALA A 7 -15.43 -27.69 21.16
C ALA A 7 -15.66 -27.18 19.73
N ALA A 8 -16.46 -26.12 19.63
CA ALA A 8 -16.46 -25.26 18.47
C ALA A 8 -15.04 -24.69 18.35
N PHE A 9 -14.24 -25.29 17.45
CA PHE A 9 -13.02 -24.68 16.97
C PHE A 9 -13.42 -23.39 16.25
N ALA A 10 -13.52 -22.31 17.02
CA ALA A 10 -13.50 -20.97 16.49
C ALA A 10 -12.14 -20.80 15.79
N LEU A 11 -12.08 -21.10 14.50
CA LEU A 11 -11.10 -20.51 13.58
C LEU A 11 -11.38 -19.00 13.49
N ALA A 12 -11.20 -18.30 14.62
CA ALA A 12 -11.02 -16.86 14.69
C ALA A 12 -9.52 -16.52 14.68
N SER A 13 -8.69 -17.44 14.18
CA SER A 13 -7.26 -17.22 13.97
C SER A 13 -7.09 -16.83 12.51
N LEU A 14 -7.02 -15.51 12.26
CA LEU A 14 -6.42 -14.82 11.11
C LEU A 14 -7.11 -13.47 10.84
N THR A 15 -7.56 -12.74 11.87
CA THR A 15 -7.42 -11.28 11.79
C THR A 15 -5.95 -10.95 11.99
N ILE A 16 -5.13 -11.29 10.98
CA ILE A 16 -3.89 -10.57 10.77
C ILE A 16 -4.38 -9.16 10.50
N THR A 17 -4.25 -8.27 11.47
CA THR A 17 -4.14 -6.85 11.19
C THR A 17 -2.85 -6.69 10.39
N ALA A 18 -2.89 -7.10 9.12
CA ALA A 18 -1.95 -6.64 8.13
C ALA A 18 -2.25 -5.15 8.13
N SER A 19 -1.36 -4.38 8.74
CA SER A 19 -1.48 -2.94 8.94
C SER A 19 -2.13 -2.39 7.68
N ALA A 20 -3.41 -2.02 7.74
CA ALA A 20 -4.14 -1.62 6.57
C ALA A 20 -3.36 -0.43 6.03
N MET A 21 -2.63 -0.66 4.95
CA MET A 21 -1.72 0.33 4.39
C MET A 21 -2.60 1.54 4.13
N ASP A 22 -2.30 2.66 4.78
CA ASP A 22 -3.08 3.87 4.60
C ASP A 22 -2.74 4.41 3.21
N CYS A 23 -3.51 3.94 2.23
CA CYS A 23 -3.25 4.14 0.81
C CYS A 23 -3.18 5.63 0.49
N GLU A 24 -4.08 6.43 1.10
CA GLU A 24 -4.10 7.87 0.93
C GLU A 24 -2.84 8.51 1.54
N LYS A 25 -2.49 8.14 2.77
CA LYS A 25 -1.27 8.66 3.42
C LYS A 25 -0.01 8.32 2.63
N GLU A 26 0.14 7.08 2.16
CA GLU A 26 1.31 6.69 1.37
C GLU A 26 1.39 7.41 0.03
N TYR A 27 0.25 7.58 -0.64
CA TYR A 27 0.17 8.39 -1.86
C TYR A 27 0.59 9.84 -1.60
N ARG A 28 0.03 10.50 -0.57
CA ARG A 28 0.34 11.90 -0.24
C ARG A 28 1.80 12.10 0.14
N VAL A 29 2.35 11.28 1.02
CA VAL A 29 3.76 11.40 1.46
C VAL A 29 4.73 11.33 0.28
N ARG A 30 4.43 10.51 -0.72
CA ARG A 30 5.27 10.36 -1.92
C ARG A 30 5.08 11.50 -2.90
N LEU A 31 3.84 11.96 -3.09
CA LEU A 31 3.53 13.14 -3.88
C LEU A 31 4.24 14.38 -3.33
N ASP A 32 4.16 14.60 -2.01
CA ASP A 32 4.82 15.72 -1.33
C ASP A 32 6.34 15.68 -1.50
N LYS A 33 6.96 14.48 -1.38
CA LYS A 33 8.39 14.29 -1.62
C LYS A 33 8.80 14.63 -3.05
N MET A 34 8.00 14.25 -4.05
CA MET A 34 8.28 14.56 -5.45
C MET A 34 8.14 16.07 -5.71
N MET A 35 7.10 16.71 -5.19
CA MET A 35 6.86 18.15 -5.35
C MET A 35 7.88 19.01 -4.61
N ALA A 36 8.46 18.50 -3.52
CA ALA A 36 9.52 19.17 -2.77
C ALA A 36 10.89 19.14 -3.49
N LYS A 37 11.07 18.30 -4.51
CA LYS A 37 12.32 18.26 -5.29
C LYS A 37 12.29 19.31 -6.41
N PRO A 38 13.11 20.37 -6.35
CA PRO A 38 13.22 21.32 -7.44
C PRO A 38 13.96 20.69 -8.63
N GLY A 39 13.49 20.96 -9.84
CA GLY A 39 14.18 20.56 -11.08
C GLY A 39 13.95 19.11 -11.53
N VAL A 40 12.97 18.40 -10.97
CA VAL A 40 12.59 17.06 -11.47
C VAL A 40 12.10 17.19 -12.93
N PRO A 41 12.67 16.44 -13.88
CA PRO A 41 12.22 16.46 -15.27
C PRO A 41 10.74 16.10 -15.39
N SER A 42 10.01 16.76 -16.28
CA SER A 42 8.57 16.50 -16.45
C SER A 42 8.26 15.04 -16.83
N SER A 43 9.15 14.36 -17.56
CA SER A 43 9.05 12.92 -17.85
C SER A 43 9.03 12.07 -16.58
N ASP A 44 9.85 12.45 -15.61
CA ASP A 44 10.08 11.72 -14.37
C ASP A 44 8.93 11.99 -13.40
N VAL A 45 8.38 13.21 -13.39
CA VAL A 45 7.12 13.54 -12.71
C VAL A 45 5.98 12.68 -13.25
N ILE A 46 5.84 12.56 -14.58
CA ILE A 46 4.77 11.75 -15.21
C ILE A 46 4.93 10.27 -14.86
N ALA A 47 6.15 9.72 -14.98
CA ALA A 47 6.42 8.33 -14.64
C ALA A 47 6.18 8.04 -13.15
N THR A 48 6.69 8.91 -12.28
CA THR A 48 6.54 8.80 -10.82
C THR A 48 5.07 8.87 -10.42
N THR A 49 4.32 9.84 -10.96
CA THR A 49 2.88 10.00 -10.68
C THR A 49 2.08 8.79 -11.15
N ARG A 50 2.40 8.23 -12.33
CA ARG A 50 1.76 7.01 -12.83
C ARG A 50 1.95 5.85 -11.87
N TYR A 51 3.17 5.62 -11.38
CA TYR A 51 3.44 4.56 -10.41
C TYR A 51 2.76 4.82 -9.06
N MET A 52 2.69 6.08 -8.59
CA MET A 52 1.95 6.41 -7.37
C MET A 52 0.45 6.10 -7.49
N LEU A 53 -0.17 6.43 -8.64
CA LEU A 53 -1.57 6.12 -8.90
C LEU A 53 -1.83 4.61 -9.01
N GLN A 54 -0.93 3.87 -9.67
CA GLN A 54 -1.01 2.41 -9.74
C GLN A 54 -0.86 1.75 -8.37
N GLY A 55 0.05 2.27 -7.54
CA GLY A 55 0.23 1.82 -6.16
C GLY A 55 -1.01 2.11 -5.31
N TYR A 56 -1.61 3.30 -5.45
CA TYR A 56 -2.83 3.67 -4.78
C TYR A 56 -4.01 2.77 -5.17
N ASP A 57 -4.22 2.53 -6.47
CA ASP A 57 -5.30 1.66 -6.96
C ASP A 57 -5.15 0.21 -6.47
N ALA A 58 -3.93 -0.35 -6.52
CA ALA A 58 -3.64 -1.68 -5.98
C ALA A 58 -3.92 -1.73 -4.47
N CYS A 59 -3.50 -0.69 -3.73
CA CYS A 59 -3.72 -0.58 -2.30
C CYS A 59 -5.22 -0.51 -1.94
N MET A 60 -6.00 0.30 -2.67
CA MET A 60 -7.44 0.43 -2.50
C MET A 60 -8.19 -0.88 -2.80
N LYS A 61 -7.63 -1.75 -3.65
CA LYS A 61 -8.13 -3.10 -3.94
C LYS A 61 -7.70 -4.15 -2.90
N GLY A 62 -6.93 -3.75 -1.89
CA GLY A 62 -6.38 -4.65 -0.86
C GLY A 62 -5.10 -5.39 -1.29
N ASP A 63 -4.58 -5.13 -2.49
CA ASP A 63 -3.32 -5.70 -2.98
C ASP A 63 -2.12 -4.87 -2.51
N THR A 64 -1.81 -5.00 -1.23
CA THR A 64 -0.74 -4.25 -0.56
C THR A 64 0.66 -4.62 -1.07
N LYS A 65 0.83 -5.83 -1.62
CA LYS A 65 2.10 -6.27 -2.21
C LYS A 65 2.36 -5.51 -3.51
N THR A 66 1.42 -5.56 -4.45
CA THR A 66 1.55 -4.83 -5.71
C THR A 66 1.58 -3.32 -5.49
N ALA A 67 0.83 -2.82 -4.50
CA ALA A 67 0.94 -1.42 -4.08
C ALA A 67 2.36 -1.01 -3.70
N SER A 68 3.02 -1.81 -2.85
CA SER A 68 4.40 -1.57 -2.41
C SER A 68 5.38 -1.55 -3.58
N GLU A 69 5.27 -2.50 -4.51
CA GLU A 69 6.13 -2.56 -5.71
C GLU A 69 6.00 -1.32 -6.59
N PHE A 70 4.77 -0.83 -6.78
CA PHE A 70 4.53 0.41 -7.53
C PHE A 70 5.06 1.64 -6.79
N PHE A 71 4.85 1.71 -5.48
CA PHE A 71 5.37 2.78 -4.65
C PHE A 71 6.91 2.82 -4.60
N GLU A 72 7.58 1.67 -4.64
CA GLU A 72 9.04 1.59 -4.79
C GLU A 72 9.51 2.07 -6.17
N LYS A 73 8.80 1.71 -7.24
CA LYS A 73 9.09 2.19 -8.61
C LYS A 73 8.94 3.71 -8.71
N ALA A 74 7.93 4.29 -8.06
CA ALA A 74 7.78 5.73 -7.95
C ALA A 74 9.01 6.38 -7.27
N GLY A 75 9.49 5.82 -6.16
CA GLY A 75 10.65 6.33 -5.43
C GLY A 75 11.97 6.26 -6.22
N LYS A 76 12.09 5.33 -7.18
CA LYS A 76 13.26 5.20 -8.07
C LYS A 76 13.17 6.06 -9.33
N SER A 77 11.97 6.46 -9.74
CA SER A 77 11.74 7.20 -10.98
C SER A 77 11.84 8.73 -10.81
N GLY A 78 11.64 9.25 -9.61
CA GLY A 78 11.76 10.67 -9.29
C GLY A 78 13.08 11.04 -8.59
N GLY A 79 14.17 10.34 -8.95
CA GLY A 79 15.51 10.48 -8.39
C GLY A 79 16.05 11.90 -8.48
#